data_AF-A0A0U3CF85-F1
#
_entry.id   AF-A0A0U3CF85-F1
#
_cell.length_a   1.000
_cell.length_b   1.000
_cell.length_c   1.000
_cell.angle_alpha   90.00
_cell.angle_beta   90.00
_cell.angle_gamma   90.00
#
_symmetry.space_group_name_H-M   'P 1'
#
loop_
_entity.id
_entity.type
_entity.pdbx_description
1 polymer ?
#
loop_
_entity_poly.entity_id
_entity_poly.type
_entity_poly.pdbx_seq_one_letter_code
_entity_poly.pdbx_strand_id
1 'polypeptide(L)' 'MVAVDVQSRREGRDLRKVGFYDPISNQTYLNVPAILYFLERGAQPTGTVHDILKKAGFYGT' A
#
# COMPACT_ATOMS: atom_id res chain seq x y z
N MET A 1 0.14 -1.95 -5.92
CA MET A 1 -0.48 -1.74 -4.59
C MET A 1 -1.72 -0.89 -4.76
N VAL A 2 -2.81 -1.30 -4.12
CA VAL A 2 -4.12 -0.65 -4.21
C VAL A 2 -4.74 -0.54 -2.82
N ALA A 3 -5.48 0.52 -2.58
CA ALA A 3 -6.44 0.59 -1.48
C ALA A 3 -7.77 0.02 -1.98
N VAL A 4 -8.31 -0.97 -1.27
CA VAL A 4 -9.53 -1.68 -1.63
C VAL A 4 -10.35 -1.94 -0.38
N ASP A 5 -11.65 -2.12 -0.55
CA ASP A 5 -12.49 -2.66 0.51
C ASP A 5 -12.18 -4.16 0.72
N VAL A 6 -12.17 -4.62 1.97
CA VAL A 6 -11.74 -5.98 2.34
C VAL A 6 -12.68 -7.07 1.81
N GLN A 7 -13.97 -6.75 1.59
CA GLN A 7 -14.95 -7.67 1.04
C GLN A 7 -14.90 -7.74 -0.50
N SER A 8 -14.12 -6.87 -1.13
CA SER A 8 -13.97 -6.86 -2.59
C SER A 8 -13.10 -8.03 -3.07
N ARG A 9 -13.44 -8.57 -4.25
CA ARG A 9 -12.60 -9.56 -4.93
C ARG A 9 -11.19 -9.01 -5.15
N ARG A 10 -10.18 -9.90 -5.17
CA ARG A 10 -8.76 -9.53 -5.35
C ARG A 10 -8.51 -8.62 -6.55
N GLU A 11 -9.13 -8.93 -7.68
CA GLU A 11 -9.04 -8.17 -8.94
C GLU A 11 -10.31 -7.32 -9.17
N GLY A 12 -11.05 -7.05 -8.10
CA GLY A 12 -12.20 -6.17 -8.11
C GLY A 12 -11.80 -4.70 -8.29
N ARG A 13 -12.82 -3.83 -8.24
CA ARG A 13 -12.62 -2.38 -8.34
C ARG A 13 -11.85 -1.88 -7.13
N ASP A 14 -10.73 -1.21 -7.37
CA ASP A 14 -9.98 -0.52 -6.33
C ASP A 14 -10.60 0.85 -5.99
N LEU A 15 -10.38 1.29 -4.75
CA LEU A 15 -10.67 2.66 -4.35
C LEU A 15 -9.63 3.60 -4.97
N ARG A 16 -8.35 3.19 -4.93
CA ARG A 16 -7.23 3.96 -5.50
C ARG A 16 -5.96 3.11 -5.65
N LYS A 17 -5.22 3.31 -6.74
CA LYS A 17 -3.82 2.89 -6.85
C LYS A 17 -2.92 3.78 -6.00
N VAL A 18 -2.19 3.17 -5.07
CA VAL A 18 -1.34 3.88 -4.09
C VAL A 18 0.15 3.60 -4.26
N GLY A 19 0.51 2.63 -5.09
CA GLY A 19 1.90 2.32 -5.38
C GLY A 19 2.06 1.09 -6.27
N PHE A 20 3.31 0.69 -6.47
CA PHE A 20 3.71 -0.45 -7.27
C PHE A 20 4.93 -1.12 -6.64
N TYR A 21 5.01 -2.44 -6.76
CA TYR A 21 6.17 -3.22 -6.37
C TYR A 21 6.37 -4.33 -7.40
N ASP A 22 7.56 -4.40 -7.97
CA ASP A 22 8.03 -5.51 -8.77
C ASP A 22 9.15 -6.25 -8.00
N PRO A 23 8.91 -7.49 -7.52
CA PRO A 23 9.90 -8.26 -6.80
C PRO A 23 11.06 -8.76 -7.69
N ILE A 24 10.88 -8.86 -9.01
CA ILE A 24 11.91 -9.39 -9.93
C ILE A 24 13.00 -8.35 -10.14
N SER A 25 12.60 -7.10 -10.41
CA SER A 25 13.53 -5.97 -10.57
C SER A 25 13.81 -5.20 -9.28
N ASN A 26 13.14 -5.57 -8.18
CA ASN A 26 13.14 -4.86 -6.91
C ASN A 26 12.76 -3.37 -7.02
N GLN A 27 11.95 -3.02 -8.02
CA GLN A 27 11.47 -1.66 -8.23
C GLN A 27 10.23 -1.39 -7.37
N THR A 28 10.23 -0.25 -6.67
CA THR A 28 9.11 0.18 -5.84
C THR A 28 8.79 1.64 -6.11
N TYR A 29 7.51 1.94 -6.34
CA TYR A 29 7.00 3.30 -6.47
C TYR A 29 5.88 3.50 -5.46
N LEU A 30 6.01 4.51 -4.60
CA LEU A 30 5.04 4.79 -3.54
C LEU A 30 4.44 6.18 -3.75
N ASN A 31 3.11 6.27 -3.87
CA ASN A 31 2.40 7.54 -3.85
C ASN A 31 2.21 7.95 -2.38
N VAL A 32 3.22 8.62 -1.82
CA VAL A 32 3.26 8.99 -0.40
C VAL A 32 1.99 9.72 0.07
N PRO A 33 1.49 10.77 -0.62
CA PRO A 33 0.25 11.43 -0.20
C PRO A 33 -0.97 10.50 -0.16
N ALA A 34 -1.11 9.61 -1.14
CA ALA A 34 -2.23 8.68 -1.17
C ALA A 34 -2.14 7.62 -0.06
N ILE A 35 -0.93 7.13 0.22
CA ILE A 35 -0.70 6.16 1.29
C ILE A 35 -1.03 6.77 2.65
N LEU A 36 -0.49 7.96 2.96
CA LEU A 36 -0.76 8.66 4.22
C LEU A 36 -2.26 8.91 4.41
N TYR A 37 -2.96 9.37 3.38
CA TYR A 37 -4.40 9.59 3.40
C TYR A 37 -5.20 8.37 3.90
N PHE A 38 -4.81 7.15 3.48
CA PHE A 38 -5.50 5.92 3.88
C PHE A 38 -5.04 5.43 5.26
N LEU A 39 -3.75 5.52 5.58
CA LEU A 39 -3.23 5.15 6.89
C LEU A 39 -3.86 6.00 8.00
N GLU A 40 -3.96 7.32 7.80
CA GLU A 40 -4.62 8.25 8.73
C GLU A 40 -6.10 7.92 8.95
N ARG A 41 -6.75 7.25 7.98
CA ARG A 41 -8.14 6.79 8.06
C ARG A 41 -8.28 5.35 8.56
N GLY A 42 -7.18 4.76 9.06
CA GLY A 42 -7.20 3.43 9.68
C GLY A 42 -7.09 2.27 8.69
N ALA A 43 -6.70 2.52 7.44
CA ALA A 43 -6.45 1.44 6.49
C ALA A 43 -5.34 0.52 7.02
N GLN A 44 -5.61 -0.78 7.04
CA GLN A 44 -4.67 -1.80 7.49
C GLN A 44 -3.91 -2.38 6.29
N PRO A 45 -2.58 -2.20 6.21
CA PRO A 45 -1.80 -2.86 5.17
C PRO A 45 -1.68 -4.36 5.43
N THR A 46 -1.59 -5.13 4.35
CA THR A 46 -1.24 -6.55 4.42
C THR A 46 0.23 -6.73 4.78
N GLY A 47 0.64 -7.92 5.22
CA GLY A 47 2.01 -8.19 5.70
C GLY A 47 3.11 -7.67 4.77
N THR A 48 3.09 -8.06 3.48
CA THR A 48 4.08 -7.60 2.50
C THR A 48 4.07 -6.07 2.31
N VAL A 49 2.88 -5.46 2.31
CA VAL A 49 2.77 -3.99 2.15
C VAL A 49 3.29 -3.29 3.42
N HIS A 50 2.98 -3.82 4.61
CA HIS A 50 3.51 -3.31 5.87
C HIS A 50 5.04 -3.31 5.88
N ASP A 51 5.67 -4.42 5.47
CA ASP A 51 7.14 -4.52 5.41
C ASP A 51 7.74 -3.52 4.42
N ILE A 52 7.11 -3.31 3.26
CA ILE A 52 7.56 -2.31 2.27
C ILE A 52 7.42 -0.89 2.85
N LEU A 53 6.30 -0.57 3.49
CA LEU A 53 6.07 0.73 4.11
C LEU A 53 7.02 0.99 5.29
N LYS A 54 7.31 -0.03 6.09
CA LYS A 54 8.32 0.04 7.16
C LYS A 54 9.71 0.34 6.61
N LYS A 55 10.13 -0.37 5.56
CA LYS A 55 11.41 -0.08 4.87
C LYS A 55 11.46 1.32 4.28
N ALA A 56 10.32 1.87 3.86
CA ALA A 56 10.20 3.22 3.35
C ALA A 56 10.05 4.31 4.44
N GLY A 57 10.05 3.93 5.73
CA GLY A 57 10.03 4.89 6.84
C GLY A 57 8.65 5.44 7.23
N PHE A 58 7.56 4.81 6.81
CA PHE A 58 6.20 5.25 7.17
C PHE A 58 5.84 5.00 8.63
N TYR A 59 6.48 4.01 9.25
CA TYR A 59 6.37 3.74 10.67
C TYR A 59 7.68 4.21 11.28
N GLY A 60 7.64 5.29 12.07
CA GLY A 60 8.82 5.78 12.78
C GLY A 60 9.50 4.64 13.55
N THR A 61 10.83 4.71 13.65
CA THR A 61 11.63 3.84 14.51
C THR A 61 11.19 3.90 15.96
#